data_AF-A0A6A7Z8Y5-F1
#
_entry.id   AF-A0A6A7Z8Y5-F1
#
_cell.length_a   1.000
_cell.length_b   1.000
_cell.length_c   1.000
_cell.angle_alpha   90.00
_cell.angle_beta   90.00
_cell.angle_gamma   90.00
#
_symmetry.space_group_name_H-M   'P 1'
#
loop_
_entity.id
_entity.type
_entity.pdbx_description
1 polymer ?
#
loop_
_entity_poly.entity_id
_entity_poly.type
_entity_poly.pdbx_seq_one_letter_code
_entity_poly.pdbx_strand_id
1 'polypeptide(L)'
;MTTPVLHLMCGKIASGKSTLAKALVEEQAAILMSEDRWLAALYPEEIRSVTDYLRCARRLRDVLQPLVIDLLGSGVNVVLDFPANTVADRQWLRALADQAQVAHCLHYLDVDDDTCRARLRARNAKGEHAFAATDAEFDLITRYFKAPDEQEGLTIVCETQ
;
A
#
# COMPACT_ATOMS: atom_id res chain seq x y z
N MET A 1 2.70 28.18 -1.19
CA MET A 1 2.12 26.90 -1.65
C MET A 1 2.58 25.86 -0.65
N THR A 2 1.68 25.05 -0.11
CA THR A 2 2.02 23.96 0.80
C THR A 2 2.79 22.89 0.03
N THR A 3 3.93 22.46 0.57
CA THR A 3 4.69 21.34 0.01
C THR A 3 3.89 20.06 0.23
N PRO A 4 3.59 19.27 -0.82
CA PRO A 4 2.80 18.07 -0.65
C PRO A 4 3.59 16.95 0.02
N VAL A 5 2.87 15.95 0.50
CA VAL A 5 3.41 14.76 1.16
C VAL A 5 2.90 13.51 0.45
N LEU A 6 3.80 12.54 0.26
CA LEU A 6 3.46 11.20 -0.17
C LEU A 6 3.24 10.29 1.04
N HIS A 7 2.02 9.79 1.21
CA HIS A 7 1.65 8.86 2.28
C HIS A 7 1.70 7.41 1.78
N LEU A 8 2.42 6.55 2.51
CA LEU A 8 2.73 5.17 2.14
C LEU A 8 2.22 4.21 3.21
N MET A 9 1.64 3.08 2.81
CA MET A 9 1.02 2.12 3.74
C MET A 9 1.88 0.87 3.96
N CYS A 10 2.23 0.56 5.21
CA CYS A 10 2.96 -0.65 5.59
C CYS A 10 2.18 -1.49 6.61
N GLY A 11 2.05 -2.79 6.36
CA GLY A 11 1.39 -3.72 7.29
C GLY A 11 0.84 -4.95 6.59
N LYS A 12 0.55 -6.00 7.35
CA LYS A 12 0.08 -7.30 6.84
C LYS A 12 -1.30 -7.21 6.18
N ILE A 13 -1.70 -8.26 5.46
CA ILE A 13 -3.06 -8.36 4.90
C ILE A 13 -4.07 -8.18 6.04
N ALA A 14 -5.15 -7.44 5.79
CA ALA A 14 -6.19 -7.15 6.78
C ALA A 14 -5.71 -6.42 8.06
N SER A 15 -4.51 -5.82 8.05
CA SER A 15 -4.04 -4.95 9.13
C SER A 15 -4.80 -3.62 9.22
N GLY A 16 -5.60 -3.24 8.22
CA GLY A 16 -6.38 -2.00 8.20
C GLY A 16 -5.80 -0.86 7.35
N LYS A 17 -4.72 -1.10 6.59
CA LYS A 17 -4.11 -0.14 5.64
C LYS A 17 -5.13 0.63 4.80
N SER A 18 -5.99 -0.07 4.06
CA SER A 18 -6.97 0.58 3.18
C SER A 18 -8.02 1.41 3.93
N THR A 19 -8.26 1.14 5.21
CA THR A 19 -9.13 1.98 6.04
C THR A 19 -8.42 3.26 6.43
N LEU A 20 -7.17 3.17 6.91
CA LEU A 20 -6.35 4.34 7.23
C LEU A 20 -6.09 5.20 5.99
N ALA A 21 -5.78 4.59 4.86
CA ALA A 21 -5.55 5.28 3.60
C ALA A 21 -6.75 6.16 3.19
N LYS A 22 -7.98 5.69 3.44
CA LYS A 22 -9.21 6.46 3.19
C LYS A 22 -9.38 7.61 4.19
N ALA A 23 -9.05 7.41 5.46
CA ALA A 23 -9.11 8.49 6.46
C ALA A 23 -8.11 9.61 6.12
N LEU A 24 -6.87 9.24 5.76
CA LEU A 24 -5.82 10.19 5.37
C LEU A 24 -6.18 11.05 4.17
N VAL A 25 -7.00 10.54 3.24
CA VAL A 25 -7.48 11.31 2.08
C VAL A 25 -8.27 12.52 2.51
N GLU A 26 -9.17 12.35 3.48
CA GLU A 26 -10.00 13.43 4.01
C GLU A 26 -9.15 14.40 4.85
N GLU A 27 -8.30 13.87 5.73
CA GLU A 27 -7.46 14.67 6.62
C GLU A 27 -6.42 15.51 5.89
N GLN A 28 -5.84 14.96 4.82
CA GLN A 28 -4.73 15.58 4.09
C GLN A 28 -5.16 16.22 2.77
N ALA A 29 -6.46 16.20 2.42
CA ALA A 29 -6.96 16.62 1.11
C ALA A 29 -6.15 15.98 -0.04
N ALA A 30 -5.99 14.65 0.01
CA ALA A 30 -5.11 13.90 -0.86
C ALA A 30 -5.86 13.10 -1.94
N ILE A 31 -5.14 12.64 -2.96
CA ILE A 31 -5.66 11.66 -3.92
C ILE A 31 -5.28 10.24 -3.47
N LEU A 32 -6.28 9.36 -3.37
CA LEU A 32 -6.06 7.94 -3.10
C LEU A 32 -5.74 7.17 -4.38
N MET A 33 -4.65 6.41 -4.36
CA MET A 33 -4.35 5.40 -5.36
C MET A 33 -4.27 4.03 -4.68
N SER A 34 -5.12 3.11 -5.11
CA SER A 34 -5.21 1.75 -4.54
C SER A 34 -4.76 0.74 -5.58
N GLU A 35 -3.69 0.00 -5.26
CA GLU A 35 -3.14 -1.03 -6.14
C GLU A 35 -4.19 -2.13 -6.38
N ASP A 36 -4.82 -2.63 -5.31
CA ASP A 36 -5.85 -3.66 -5.38
C ASP A 36 -7.01 -3.27 -6.29
N ARG A 37 -7.49 -2.02 -6.18
CA ARG A 37 -8.61 -1.51 -7.01
C ARG A 37 -8.25 -1.51 -8.50
N TRP A 38 -7.03 -1.07 -8.84
CA TRP A 38 -6.60 -1.00 -10.23
C TRP A 38 -6.24 -2.35 -10.80
N LEU A 39 -5.60 -3.22 -10.02
CA LEU A 39 -5.34 -4.60 -10.43
C LEU A 39 -6.64 -5.35 -10.73
N ALA A 40 -7.65 -5.21 -9.88
CA ALA A 40 -8.96 -5.81 -10.10
C ALA A 40 -9.68 -5.28 -11.36
N ALA A 41 -9.53 -4.00 -11.66
CA ALA A 41 -10.17 -3.36 -12.81
C ALA A 41 -9.44 -3.63 -14.13
N LEU A 42 -8.10 -3.64 -14.13
CA LEU A 42 -7.27 -3.76 -15.33
C LEU A 42 -6.96 -5.20 -15.71
N TYR A 43 -6.90 -6.10 -14.72
CA TYR A 43 -6.49 -7.50 -14.90
C TYR A 43 -7.52 -8.47 -14.31
N PRO A 44 -8.82 -8.35 -14.64
CA PRO A 44 -9.83 -9.26 -14.13
C PRO A 44 -9.48 -10.70 -14.55
N GLU A 45 -9.58 -11.65 -13.62
CA GLU A 45 -9.30 -13.08 -13.84
C GLU A 45 -7.85 -13.45 -14.22
N GLU A 46 -6.93 -12.49 -14.35
CA GLU A 46 -5.53 -12.73 -14.72
C GLU A 46 -4.62 -13.00 -13.52
N ILE A 47 -5.00 -12.57 -12.31
CA ILE A 47 -4.22 -12.75 -11.08
C ILE A 47 -4.69 -14.02 -10.39
N ARG A 48 -4.02 -15.15 -10.67
CA ARG A 48 -4.34 -16.47 -10.11
C ARG A 48 -3.24 -17.02 -9.19
N SER A 49 -2.13 -16.30 -9.11
CA SER A 49 -0.96 -16.69 -8.35
C SER A 49 -0.19 -15.44 -7.90
N VAL A 50 0.72 -15.62 -6.94
CA VAL A 50 1.66 -14.55 -6.52
C VAL A 50 2.52 -14.08 -7.70
N THR A 51 2.90 -14.97 -8.61
CA THR A 51 3.69 -14.60 -9.81
C THR A 51 2.89 -13.72 -10.77
N ASP A 52 1.61 -14.02 -10.99
CA ASP A 52 0.73 -13.17 -11.80
C ASP A 52 0.53 -11.80 -11.15
N TYR A 53 0.33 -11.77 -9.83
CA TYR A 53 0.23 -10.53 -9.07
C TYR A 53 1.49 -9.67 -9.26
N LEU A 54 2.69 -10.22 -9.06
CA LEU A 54 3.94 -9.46 -9.22
C LEU A 54 4.11 -8.92 -10.64
N ARG A 55 3.75 -9.70 -11.67
CA ARG A 55 3.80 -9.25 -13.07
C ARG A 55 2.85 -8.08 -13.32
N CYS A 56 1.60 -8.19 -12.87
CA CYS A 56 0.58 -7.17 -13.08
C CYS A 56 0.83 -5.92 -12.24
N ALA A 57 1.25 -6.07 -10.98
CA ALA A 57 1.65 -4.98 -10.11
C ALA A 57 2.82 -4.20 -10.70
N ARG A 58 3.84 -4.88 -11.24
CA ARG A 58 4.96 -4.20 -11.91
C ARG A 58 4.50 -3.34 -13.10
N ARG A 59 3.67 -3.89 -13.99
CA ARG A 59 3.13 -3.13 -15.14
C ARG A 59 2.34 -1.91 -14.70
N LEU A 60 1.53 -2.06 -13.64
CA LEU A 60 0.77 -0.97 -13.06
C LEU A 60 1.70 0.11 -12.49
N ARG A 61 2.70 -0.28 -11.70
CA ARG A 61 3.70 0.64 -11.11
C ARG A 61 4.48 1.42 -12.16
N ASP A 62 4.89 0.77 -13.26
CA ASP A 62 5.61 1.43 -14.36
C ASP A 62 4.80 2.58 -14.99
N VAL A 63 3.48 2.43 -15.08
CA VAL A 63 2.58 3.47 -15.62
C VAL A 63 2.32 4.57 -14.60
N LEU A 64 2.19 4.21 -13.32
CA LEU A 64 1.80 5.15 -12.28
C LEU A 64 2.94 6.00 -11.74
N GLN A 65 4.17 5.49 -11.78
CA GLN A 65 5.34 6.22 -11.30
C GLN A 65 5.41 7.66 -11.82
N PRO A 66 5.38 7.93 -13.14
CA PRO A 66 5.41 9.31 -13.64
C PRO A 66 4.17 10.13 -13.19
N LEU A 67 2.99 9.52 -13.17
CA LEU A 67 1.76 10.20 -12.74
C LEU A 67 1.82 10.64 -11.27
N VAL A 68 2.33 9.79 -10.37
CA VAL A 68 2.50 10.13 -8.95
C VAL A 68 3.49 11.28 -8.79
N ILE A 69 4.61 11.24 -9.51
CA ILE A 69 5.63 12.31 -9.48
C ILE A 69 5.03 13.63 -9.98
N ASP A 70 4.28 13.63 -11.07
CA ASP A 70 3.65 14.83 -11.64
C ASP A 70 2.59 15.45 -10.71
N LEU A 71 1.81 14.61 -10.02
CA LEU A 71 0.81 15.07 -9.04
C LEU A 71 1.49 15.72 -7.83
N LEU A 72 2.52 15.07 -7.29
CA LEU A 72 3.32 15.63 -6.18
C LEU A 72 4.02 16.92 -6.63
N GLY A 73 4.60 16.97 -7.83
CA GLY A 73 5.21 18.18 -8.38
C GLY A 73 4.21 19.33 -8.58
N SER A 74 2.92 19.01 -8.75
CA SER A 74 1.83 19.97 -8.88
C SER A 74 1.24 20.45 -7.55
N GLY A 75 1.80 20.01 -6.41
CA GLY A 75 1.34 20.43 -5.08
C GLY A 75 0.22 19.56 -4.49
N VAL A 76 -0.05 18.38 -5.06
CA VAL A 76 -1.14 17.50 -4.62
C VAL A 76 -0.61 16.43 -3.67
N ASN A 77 -1.24 16.28 -2.50
CA ASN A 77 -0.96 15.17 -1.59
C ASN A 77 -1.43 13.85 -2.20
N VAL A 78 -0.66 12.79 -2.03
CA VAL A 78 -1.00 11.46 -2.59
C VAL A 78 -0.92 10.42 -1.48
N VAL A 79 -1.94 9.57 -1.40
CA VAL A 79 -1.95 8.38 -0.55
C VAL A 79 -1.84 7.15 -1.45
N LEU A 80 -0.78 6.38 -1.30
CA LEU A 80 -0.57 5.11 -1.99
C LEU A 80 -0.96 3.95 -1.07
N ASP A 81 -2.16 3.38 -1.29
CA ASP A 81 -2.56 2.08 -0.73
C ASP A 81 -1.95 0.95 -1.57
N PHE A 82 -0.61 0.90 -1.52
CA PHE A 82 0.27 -0.08 -2.15
C PHE A 82 1.00 -0.82 -1.03
N PRO A 83 1.33 -2.11 -1.19
CA PRO A 83 1.98 -2.87 -0.12
C PRO A 83 3.46 -2.46 0.00
N ALA A 84 3.80 -1.76 1.09
CA ALA A 84 5.17 -1.48 1.48
C ALA A 84 5.80 -2.63 2.32
N ASN A 85 5.55 -3.87 1.91
CA ASN A 85 5.78 -5.06 2.75
C ASN A 85 7.23 -5.55 2.71
N THR A 86 7.94 -5.32 1.61
CA THR A 86 9.36 -5.65 1.48
C THR A 86 10.21 -4.38 1.49
N VAL A 87 11.49 -4.53 1.81
CA VAL A 87 12.48 -3.44 1.71
C VAL A 87 12.53 -2.89 0.29
N ALA A 88 12.43 -3.75 -0.73
CA ALA A 88 12.43 -3.33 -2.14
C ALA A 88 11.18 -2.49 -2.49
N ASP A 89 10.00 -2.88 -2.00
CA ASP A 89 8.77 -2.08 -2.18
C ASP A 89 8.91 -0.70 -1.54
N ARG A 90 9.45 -0.64 -0.31
CA ARG A 90 9.68 0.62 0.40
C ARG A 90 10.68 1.51 -0.31
N GLN A 91 11.78 0.96 -0.83
CA GLN A 91 12.75 1.69 -1.62
C GLN A 91 12.11 2.30 -2.88
N TRP A 92 11.30 1.52 -3.61
CA TRP A 92 10.60 2.02 -4.79
C TRP A 92 9.60 3.13 -4.43
N LEU A 93 8.76 2.92 -3.40
CA LEU A 93 7.78 3.91 -2.95
C LEU A 93 8.45 5.21 -2.49
N ARG A 94 9.52 5.12 -1.70
CA ARG A 94 10.33 6.27 -1.25
C ARG A 94 10.94 7.04 -2.42
N ALA A 95 11.44 6.32 -3.43
CA ALA A 95 12.04 6.93 -4.61
C ALA A 95 11.07 7.81 -5.41
N LEU A 96 9.75 7.62 -5.29
CA LEU A 96 8.75 8.50 -5.90
C LEU A 96 8.77 9.90 -5.26
N ALA A 97 8.82 9.96 -3.92
CA ALA A 97 8.92 11.22 -3.19
C ALA A 97 10.28 11.90 -3.40
N ASP A 98 11.37 11.11 -3.41
CA ASP A 98 12.71 11.64 -3.68
C ASP A 98 12.80 12.29 -5.07
N GLN A 99 12.24 11.65 -6.11
CA GLN A 99 12.20 12.18 -7.47
C GLN A 99 11.34 13.44 -7.59
N ALA A 100 10.21 13.47 -6.89
CA ALA A 100 9.36 14.67 -6.81
C ALA A 100 9.93 15.77 -5.89
N GLN A 101 10.99 15.48 -5.14
CA GLN A 101 11.60 16.36 -4.15
C GLN A 101 10.62 16.82 -3.05
N VAL A 102 9.78 15.89 -2.59
CA VAL A 102 8.75 16.14 -1.57
C VAL A 102 8.96 15.25 -0.35
N ALA A 103 8.30 15.59 0.76
CA ALA A 103 8.32 14.74 1.95
C ALA A 103 7.48 13.47 1.72
N HIS A 104 7.80 12.42 2.48
CA HIS A 104 6.99 11.20 2.55
C HIS A 104 6.76 10.80 4.00
N CYS A 105 5.70 10.03 4.22
CA CYS A 105 5.35 9.43 5.50
C CYS A 105 4.94 7.97 5.29
N LEU A 106 5.63 7.03 5.95
CA LEU A 106 5.25 5.62 5.99
C LEU A 106 4.42 5.36 7.24
N HIS A 107 3.13 5.06 7.03
CA HIS A 107 2.22 4.66 8.08
C HIS A 107 2.34 3.15 8.28
N TYR A 108 2.90 2.75 9.43
CA TYR A 108 3.13 1.36 9.80
C TYR A 108 2.06 0.88 10.77
N LEU A 109 1.28 -0.12 10.35
CA LEU A 109 0.27 -0.76 11.17
C LEU A 109 0.81 -2.12 11.66
N ASP A 110 1.30 -2.13 12.90
CA ASP A 110 1.80 -3.33 13.57
C ASP A 110 0.64 -4.09 14.26
N VAL A 111 -0.01 -4.94 13.48
CA VAL A 111 -1.13 -5.77 13.96
C VAL A 111 -0.69 -7.23 13.96
N ASP A 112 -1.01 -7.94 15.04
CA ASP A 112 -0.69 -9.35 15.19
C ASP A 112 -1.41 -10.22 14.16
N ASP A 113 -0.85 -11.41 13.91
CA ASP A 113 -1.33 -12.33 12.87
C ASP A 113 -2.74 -12.83 13.16
N ASP A 114 -3.08 -13.10 14.42
CA ASP A 114 -4.36 -13.67 14.81
C ASP A 114 -5.49 -12.66 14.57
N THR A 115 -5.27 -11.39 14.94
CA THR A 115 -6.17 -10.28 14.63
C THR A 115 -6.32 -10.09 13.12
N CYS A 116 -5.22 -10.10 12.36
CA CYS A 116 -5.27 -9.97 10.91
C CYS A 116 -6.08 -11.12 10.26
N ARG A 117 -5.88 -12.36 10.69
CA ARG A 117 -6.64 -13.53 10.20
C ARG A 117 -8.12 -13.42 10.54
N ALA A 118 -8.46 -13.07 11.78
CA ALA A 118 -9.85 -12.90 12.19
C ALA A 118 -10.57 -11.88 11.30
N ARG A 119 -9.92 -10.75 11.03
CA ARG A 119 -10.44 -9.71 10.12
C ARG A 119 -10.53 -10.20 8.68
N LEU A 120 -9.52 -10.90 8.17
CA LEU A 120 -9.54 -11.47 6.82
C LEU A 120 -10.72 -12.44 6.64
N ARG A 121 -10.95 -13.34 7.59
CA ARG A 121 -12.07 -14.29 7.56
C ARG A 121 -13.42 -13.57 7.59
N ALA A 122 -13.60 -12.61 8.51
CA ALA A 122 -14.83 -11.83 8.62
C ALA A 122 -15.14 -11.05 7.32
N ARG A 123 -14.09 -10.56 6.68
CA ARG A 123 -14.13 -9.81 5.42
C ARG A 123 -14.49 -10.71 4.23
N ASN A 124 -13.87 -11.88 4.13
CA ASN A 124 -14.18 -12.87 3.11
C ASN A 124 -15.64 -13.35 3.21
N ALA A 125 -16.17 -13.50 4.42
CA ALA A 125 -17.57 -13.87 4.64
C ALA A 125 -18.59 -12.85 4.12
N LYS A 126 -18.20 -11.57 3.99
CA LYS A 126 -19.06 -10.49 3.45
C LYS A 126 -18.96 -10.31 1.94
N GLY A 127 -17.93 -10.85 1.30
CA GLY A 127 -17.71 -10.71 -0.16
C GLY A 127 -17.32 -9.29 -0.61
N GLU A 128 -16.82 -8.44 0.31
CA GLU A 128 -16.61 -7.00 0.07
C GLU A 128 -15.28 -6.65 -0.64
N HIS A 129 -14.50 -7.64 -1.11
CA HIS A 129 -13.12 -7.41 -1.58
C HIS A 129 -12.83 -8.02 -2.95
N ALA A 130 -12.00 -7.31 -3.71
CA ALA A 130 -11.51 -7.75 -5.02
C ALA A 130 -10.72 -9.06 -4.96
N PHE A 131 -10.03 -9.31 -3.83
CA PHE A 131 -9.26 -10.54 -3.61
C PHE A 131 -9.63 -11.15 -2.25
N ALA A 132 -10.11 -12.39 -2.29
CA ALA A 132 -10.48 -13.18 -1.11
C ALA A 132 -9.33 -14.13 -0.73
N ALA A 133 -8.26 -13.57 -0.16
CA ALA A 133 -7.10 -14.36 0.27
C ALA A 133 -7.50 -15.40 1.33
N THR A 134 -6.98 -16.61 1.17
CA THR A 134 -7.09 -17.72 2.13
C THR A 134 -6.07 -17.56 3.27
N ASP A 135 -6.23 -18.32 4.36
CA ASP A 135 -5.24 -18.35 5.45
C ASP A 135 -3.86 -18.84 4.95
N ALA A 136 -3.83 -19.76 3.99
CA ALA A 136 -2.58 -20.25 3.41
C ALA A 136 -1.87 -19.17 2.56
N GLU A 137 -2.64 -18.37 1.82
CA GLU A 137 -2.09 -17.21 1.09
C GLU A 137 -1.67 -16.10 2.05
N PHE A 138 -2.40 -15.89 3.14
CA PHE A 138 -1.99 -14.98 4.21
C PHE A 138 -0.61 -15.39 4.75
N ASP A 139 -0.40 -16.68 5.06
CA ASP A 139 0.89 -17.19 5.52
C ASP A 139 1.99 -16.98 4.48
N LEU A 140 1.70 -17.32 3.23
CA LEU A 140 2.65 -17.21 2.14
C LEU A 140 3.10 -15.76 1.94
N ILE A 141 2.16 -14.82 1.93
CA ILE A 141 2.46 -13.40 1.70
C ILE A 141 3.14 -12.79 2.93
N THR A 142 2.70 -13.17 4.13
CA THR A 142 3.27 -12.66 5.40
C THR A 142 4.73 -13.08 5.58
N ARG A 143 5.17 -14.22 5.01
CA ARG A 143 6.59 -14.61 5.02
C ARG A 143 7.52 -13.61 4.33
N TYR A 144 7.01 -12.83 3.38
CA TYR A 144 7.79 -11.78 2.71
C TYR A 144 7.76 -10.46 3.46
N PHE A 145 6.86 -10.30 4.44
CA PHE A 145 6.74 -9.08 5.21
C PHE A 145 7.99 -8.88 6.09
N LYS A 146 8.56 -7.68 6.00
CA LYS A 146 9.57 -7.18 6.93
C LYS A 146 9.07 -5.87 7.49
N ALA A 147 9.08 -5.74 8.82
CA ALA A 147 8.82 -4.46 9.47
C ALA A 147 9.76 -3.38 8.90
N PRO A 148 9.30 -2.11 8.79
CA PRO A 148 10.16 -1.02 8.37
C PRO A 148 11.23 -0.74 9.43
N ASP A 149 12.44 -0.42 8.99
CA ASP A 149 13.58 -0.11 9.83
C ASP A 149 14.02 1.35 9.61
N GLU A 150 14.49 2.01 10.67
CA GLU A 150 14.94 3.41 10.63
C GLU A 150 16.12 3.61 9.67
N GLN A 151 16.95 2.59 9.45
CA GLN A 151 18.09 2.63 8.52
C GLN A 151 17.66 2.75 7.05
N GLU A 152 16.37 2.55 6.74
CA GLU A 152 15.83 2.72 5.39
C GLU A 152 15.63 4.19 5.00
N GLY A 153 15.85 5.14 5.93
CA GLY A 153 15.73 6.57 5.67
C GLY A 153 14.28 7.00 5.40
N LEU A 154 13.34 6.31 6.02
CA LEU A 154 11.90 6.57 5.96
C LEU A 154 11.46 7.40 7.15
N THR A 155 10.54 8.33 6.94
CA THR A 155 9.75 8.92 8.03
C THR A 155 8.65 7.94 8.41
N ILE A 156 8.80 7.22 9.53
CA ILE A 156 7.85 6.17 9.95
C ILE A 156 6.94 6.69 11.05
N VAL A 157 5.62 6.49 10.89
CA VAL A 157 4.61 6.70 11.93
C VAL A 157 3.99 5.35 12.28
N CYS A 158 4.14 4.92 13.53
CA CYS A 158 3.48 3.72 14.03
C CYS A 158 2.04 4.04 14.40
N GLU A 159 1.10 3.40 13.73
CA GLU A 159 -0.33 3.63 13.88
C GLU A 159 -0.89 2.67 14.93
N THR A 160 -1.42 3.21 16.01
CA THR A 160 -2.18 2.42 16.99
C THR A 160 -3.60 2.23 16.50
N GLN A 161 -4.06 0.98 16.44
CA GLN A 161 -5.44 0.63 16.09
C GLN A 161 -6.33 0.36 17.29
#